data_AF-A0A921NFN3-F1
#
_entry.id   AF-A0A921NFN3-F1
#
_cell.length_a   1.000
_cell.length_b   1.000
_cell.length_c   1.000
_cell.angle_alpha   90.00
_cell.angle_beta   90.00
_cell.angle_gamma   90.00
#
_symmetry.space_group_name_H-M   'P 1'
#
loop_
_entity.id
_entity.type
_entity.pdbx_description
1 polymer ?
#
loop_
_entity_poly.entity_id
_entity_poly.type
_entity_poly.pdbx_seq_one_letter_code
_entity_poly.pdbx_strand_id
1 'polypeptide(L)'
;MTVLEGSANDISQRLQNREIDVALLETRRVETTWDSVLFGTDAMVPCMNGQHPLVGQPLLEAHQLRDEDMLLFDKTFLQRHLLDAYCGADGVKADASMDTCLRRISGLSSAPRN
;
A
#
# COMPACT_ATOMS: atom_id res chain seq x y z
N MET A 1 -18.31 5.95 18.80
CA MET A 1 -17.54 5.95 17.53
C MET A 1 -17.04 4.53 17.33
N THR A 2 -17.38 3.92 16.20
CA THR A 2 -17.02 2.53 15.89
C THR A 2 -16.13 2.53 14.67
N VAL A 3 -15.03 1.78 14.72
CA VAL A 3 -14.11 1.60 13.59
C VAL A 3 -14.21 0.15 13.15
N LEU A 4 -14.40 -0.06 11.85
CA LEU A 4 -14.54 -1.38 11.25
C LEU A 4 -13.48 -1.50 10.15
N GLU A 5 -12.69 -2.56 10.23
CA GLU A 5 -11.70 -2.90 9.20
C GLU A 5 -12.22 -4.07 8.37
N GLY A 6 -11.90 -4.07 7.08
CA GLY A 6 -12.36 -5.09 6.15
C GLY A 6 -11.78 -4.89 4.76
N SER A 7 -12.13 -5.80 3.85
CA SER A 7 -11.74 -5.64 2.45
C SER A 7 -12.45 -4.43 1.83
N ALA A 8 -11.90 -3.91 0.74
CA ALA A 8 -12.54 -2.82 0.01
C ALA A 8 -13.97 -3.18 -0.42
N ASN A 9 -14.23 -4.43 -0.81
CA ASN A 9 -15.57 -4.87 -1.19
C ASN A 9 -16.53 -4.87 0.02
N ASP A 10 -16.09 -5.36 1.17
CA ASP A 10 -16.93 -5.39 2.39
C ASP A 10 -17.27 -3.97 2.84
N ILE A 11 -16.28 -3.08 2.83
CA ILE A 11 -16.47 -1.66 3.17
C ILE A 11 -17.44 -1.01 2.18
N SER A 12 -17.29 -1.29 0.88
CA SER A 12 -18.19 -0.75 -0.13
C SER A 12 -19.65 -1.22 0.04
N GLN A 13 -19.86 -2.50 0.33
CA GLN A 13 -21.20 -3.04 0.61
C GLN A 13 -21.82 -2.41 1.86
N ARG A 14 -21.04 -2.26 2.94
CA ARG A 14 -21.50 -1.60 4.17
C ARG A 14 -21.90 -0.15 3.94
N LEU A 15 -21.16 0.59 3.12
CA LEU A 15 -21.50 1.97 2.78
C LEU A 15 -22.80 2.04 1.97
N GLN A 16 -22.97 1.15 0.98
CA GLN A 16 -24.21 1.05 0.19
C GLN A 16 -25.43 0.71 1.04
N ASN A 17 -25.28 -0.21 1.99
CA ASN A 17 -26.33 -0.63 2.92
C ASN A 17 -26.57 0.38 4.05
N ARG A 18 -25.80 1.48 4.12
CA ARG A 18 -25.81 2.46 5.22
C ARG A 18 -25.53 1.85 6.59
N GLU A 19 -24.70 0.81 6.62
CA GLU A 19 -24.19 0.20 7.86
C GLU A 19 -22.99 0.99 8.43
N ILE A 20 -22.34 1.80 7.60
CA ILE A 20 -21.30 2.75 7.98
C ILE A 20 -21.57 4.11 7.32
N ASP A 21 -21.18 5.19 7.98
CA ASP A 21 -21.43 6.55 7.51
C ASP A 21 -20.33 7.07 6.57
N VAL A 22 -19.08 6.66 6.83
CA VAL A 22 -17.88 7.13 6.12
C VAL A 22 -16.91 5.97 5.98
N ALA A 23 -16.20 5.93 4.85
CA ALA A 23 -15.15 4.96 4.58
C ALA A 23 -13.85 5.66 4.15
N LEU A 24 -12.71 5.09 4.56
CA LEU A 24 -11.41 5.41 3.99
C LEU A 24 -11.04 4.31 2.99
N LEU A 25 -10.97 4.67 1.72
CA LEU A 25 -10.69 3.75 0.61
C LEU A 25 -9.58 4.32 -0.26
N GLU A 26 -8.91 3.44 -0.99
CA GLU A 26 -8.03 3.90 -2.06
C GLU A 26 -8.83 4.49 -3.21
N THR A 27 -8.30 5.55 -3.84
CA THR A 27 -8.98 6.29 -4.92
C THR A 27 -9.54 5.38 -6.02
N ARG A 28 -8.79 4.36 -6.44
CA ARG A 28 -9.21 3.43 -7.50
C ARG A 28 -10.36 2.48 -7.11
N ARG A 29 -10.69 2.40 -5.82
CA ARG A 29 -11.78 1.59 -5.26
C ARG A 29 -13.03 2.43 -4.98
N VAL A 30 -12.96 3.75 -5.12
CA VAL A 30 -14.09 4.65 -4.89
C VAL A 30 -14.98 4.64 -6.12
N GLU A 31 -16.27 4.33 -5.92
CA GLU A 31 -17.26 4.40 -6.98
C GLU A 31 -17.42 5.84 -7.47
N THR A 32 -17.50 6.05 -8.78
CA THR A 32 -17.58 7.41 -9.37
C THR A 32 -18.82 8.19 -8.96
N THR A 33 -19.83 7.50 -8.43
CA THR A 33 -21.09 8.08 -7.95
C THR A 33 -21.02 8.55 -6.49
N TRP A 34 -19.92 8.29 -5.78
CA TRP A 34 -19.76 8.67 -4.39
C TRP A 34 -19.03 10.00 -4.25
N ASP A 35 -19.52 10.84 -3.33
CA ASP A 35 -18.77 12.00 -2.88
C ASP A 35 -17.52 11.52 -2.12
N SER A 36 -16.37 12.07 -2.50
CA SER A 36 -15.09 11.69 -1.91
C SER A 36 -14.15 12.89 -1.79
N VAL A 37 -13.26 12.80 -0.79
CA VAL A 37 -12.19 13.77 -0.57
C VAL A 37 -10.88 13.00 -0.46
N LEU A 38 -9.83 13.50 -1.11
CA LEU A 38 -8.50 12.94 -0.96
C LEU A 38 -7.96 13.25 0.44
N PHE A 39 -7.76 12.21 1.24
CA PHE A 39 -7.31 12.35 2.62
C PHE A 39 -5.77 12.38 2.76
N GLY A 40 -5.07 11.73 1.83
CA GLY A 40 -3.62 11.60 1.90
C GLY A 40 -3.08 10.69 0.80
N THR A 41 -1.77 10.47 0.85
CA THR A 41 -1.06 9.57 -0.04
C THR A 41 -0.29 8.55 0.77
N ASP A 42 -0.28 7.32 0.29
CA ASP A 42 0.46 6.24 0.94
C ASP A 42 1.67 5.87 0.10
N ALA A 43 2.79 5.63 0.76
CA ALA A 43 4.00 5.13 0.15
C ALA A 43 4.28 3.72 0.69
N MET A 44 4.76 2.84 -0.19
CA MET A 44 5.37 1.59 0.25
C MET A 44 6.84 1.84 0.52
N VAL A 45 7.30 1.38 1.69
CA VAL A 45 8.70 1.45 2.05
C VAL A 45 9.21 0.07 2.46
N PRO A 46 10.43 -0.31 2.07
CA PRO A 46 11.10 -1.49 2.59
C PRO A 46 11.46 -1.26 4.05
N CYS A 47 11.21 -2.28 4.86
CA CYS A 47 11.64 -2.40 6.24
C CYS A 47 12.70 -3.50 6.28
N MET A 48 13.90 -3.12 6.65
CA MET A 48 15.07 -4.01 6.67
C MET A 48 15.80 -3.87 8.01
N ASN A 49 16.64 -4.85 8.32
CA ASN A 49 17.58 -4.74 9.43
C ASN A 49 18.47 -3.49 9.24
N GLY A 50 18.82 -2.78 10.31
CA GLY A 50 19.72 -1.62 10.28
C GLY A 50 21.15 -1.91 9.80
N GLN A 51 21.51 -3.19 9.66
CA GLN A 51 22.78 -3.64 9.06
C GLN A 51 22.67 -4.02 7.58
N HIS A 52 21.47 -3.95 6.98
CA HIS A 52 21.26 -4.35 5.60
C HIS A 52 22.01 -3.42 4.63
N PRO A 53 22.62 -3.92 3.54
CA PRO A 53 23.44 -3.09 2.63
C PRO A 53 22.69 -1.91 2.00
N LEU A 54 21.38 -2.05 1.85
CA LEU A 54 20.51 -1.00 1.30
C LEU A 54 20.02 0.01 2.34
N VAL A 55 20.44 -0.09 3.61
CA VAL A 55 20.06 0.86 4.67
C VAL A 55 20.57 2.26 4.36
N GLY A 56 19.71 3.25 4.61
CA GLY A 56 20.04 4.66 4.44
C GLY A 56 19.93 5.16 3.01
N GLN A 57 19.61 4.30 2.04
CA GLN A 57 19.25 4.75 0.70
C GLN A 57 17.88 5.45 0.75
N PRO A 58 17.79 6.70 0.28
CA PRO A 58 16.54 7.48 0.35
C PRO A 58 15.46 6.95 -0.61
N LEU A 59 15.88 6.23 -1.64
CA LEU A 59 15.04 5.60 -2.65
C LEU A 59 15.75 4.30 -3.09
N LEU A 60 14.98 3.24 -3.29
CA LEU A 60 15.45 2.02 -3.93
C LEU A 60 14.81 1.90 -5.31
N GLU A 61 15.64 1.56 -6.29
CA GLU A 61 15.20 1.20 -7.63
C GLU A 61 14.87 -0.30 -7.69
N ALA A 62 13.95 -0.68 -8.58
CA ALA A 62 13.50 -2.06 -8.72
C ALA A 62 14.65 -3.05 -8.95
N HIS A 63 15.66 -2.67 -9.75
CA HIS A 63 16.79 -3.53 -10.04
C HIS A 63 17.62 -3.90 -8.80
N GLN A 64 17.62 -3.04 -7.78
CA GLN A 64 18.31 -3.28 -6.52
C GLN A 64 17.59 -4.32 -5.66
N LEU A 65 16.33 -4.65 -5.98
CA LEU A 65 15.52 -5.65 -5.28
C LEU A 65 15.57 -7.03 -5.94
N ARG A 66 16.28 -7.19 -7.06
CA ARG A 66 16.26 -8.40 -7.89
C ARG A 66 16.77 -9.63 -7.15
N ASP A 67 17.84 -9.47 -6.38
CA ASP A 67 18.56 -10.55 -5.72
C ASP A 67 18.42 -10.47 -4.19
N GLU A 68 17.45 -9.68 -3.71
CA GLU A 68 17.23 -9.46 -2.29
C GLU A 68 16.23 -10.47 -1.73
N ASP A 69 16.58 -11.01 -0.57
CA ASP A 69 15.71 -11.93 0.16
C ASP A 69 14.60 -11.14 0.89
N MET A 70 13.37 -11.23 0.37
CA MET A 70 12.23 -10.45 0.88
C MET A 70 11.10 -11.29 1.53
N LEU A 71 10.70 -10.90 2.73
CA LEU A 71 9.44 -11.26 3.37
C LEU A 71 8.30 -10.45 2.74
N LEU A 72 7.59 -11.09 1.82
CA LEU A 72 6.51 -10.45 1.06
C LEU A 72 5.14 -10.83 1.60
N PHE A 73 4.19 -9.90 1.52
CA PHE A 73 2.78 -10.25 1.66
C PHE A 73 2.37 -11.27 0.58
N ASP A 74 1.34 -12.05 0.91
CA ASP A 74 0.68 -12.90 -0.07
C ASP A 74 0.08 -12.07 -1.22
N LYS A 75 -0.10 -12.71 -2.38
CA LYS A 75 -0.63 -12.11 -3.60
C LYS A 75 -2.07 -11.64 -3.50
N THR A 76 -2.81 -11.95 -2.44
CA THR A 76 -4.15 -11.36 -2.20
C THR A 76 -4.06 -9.92 -1.69
N PHE A 77 -2.92 -9.52 -1.14
CA PHE A 77 -2.73 -8.17 -0.61
C PHE A 77 -2.34 -7.20 -1.70
N LEU A 78 -2.87 -5.98 -1.60
CA LEU A 78 -2.54 -4.94 -2.56
C LEU A 78 -1.05 -4.59 -2.56
N GLN A 79 -0.43 -4.49 -1.39
CA GLN A 79 0.98 -4.14 -1.26
C GLN A 79 1.83 -5.08 -2.12
N ARG A 80 1.44 -6.37 -2.20
CA ARG A 80 2.09 -7.35 -3.06
C ARG A 80 1.88 -7.02 -4.54
N HIS A 81 0.67 -6.72 -4.96
CA HIS A 81 0.41 -6.33 -6.36
C HIS A 81 1.15 -5.05 -6.79
N LEU A 82 1.25 -4.06 -5.90
CA LEU A 82 1.98 -2.82 -6.18
C LEU A 82 3.47 -3.07 -6.31
N LEU A 83 4.04 -3.93 -5.46
CA LEU A 83 5.44 -4.34 -5.58
C LEU A 83 5.69 -5.10 -6.87
N ASP A 84 4.87 -6.10 -7.18
CA ASP A 84 5.03 -6.92 -8.38
C ASP A 84 4.94 -6.04 -9.64
N ALA A 85 4.04 -5.03 -9.65
CA ALA A 85 3.94 -4.07 -10.74
C ALA A 85 5.17 -3.14 -10.83
N TYR A 86 5.67 -2.66 -9.68
CA TYR A 86 6.87 -1.83 -9.61
C TYR A 86 8.10 -2.58 -10.14
N CYS A 87 8.35 -3.80 -9.64
CA CYS A 87 9.47 -4.62 -10.09
C CYS A 87 9.30 -5.07 -11.55
N GLY A 88 8.07 -5.44 -11.93
CA GLY A 88 7.76 -5.93 -13.28
C GLY A 88 7.97 -4.88 -14.38
N ALA A 89 7.81 -3.59 -14.06
CA ALA A 89 8.08 -2.50 -15.00
C ALA A 89 9.54 -2.48 -15.50
N ASP A 90 10.48 -2.92 -14.66
CA ASP A 90 11.91 -3.00 -14.96
C ASP A 90 12.39 -4.44 -15.26
N GLY A 91 11.45 -5.36 -15.49
CA GLY A 91 11.74 -6.78 -15.75
C GLY A 91 12.36 -7.50 -14.55
N VAL A 92 12.13 -7.00 -13.34
CA VAL A 92 12.60 -7.59 -12.08
C VAL A 92 11.47 -8.41 -11.46
N LYS A 93 11.83 -9.54 -10.84
CA LYS A 93 10.90 -10.35 -10.07
C LYS A 93 11.22 -10.19 -8.58
N ALA A 94 10.21 -9.85 -7.79
CA ALA A 94 10.34 -9.86 -6.35
C ALA A 94 10.18 -11.30 -5.84
N ASP A 95 11.27 -11.91 -5.40
CA ASP A 95 11.27 -13.25 -4.85
C ASP A 95 11.12 -13.23 -3.32
N ALA A 96 10.42 -14.24 -2.81
CA ALA A 96 10.12 -14.35 -1.39
C ALA A 96 11.17 -15.21 -0.69
N SER A 97 11.94 -14.62 0.20
CA SER A 97 13.01 -15.26 0.97
C SER A 97 13.28 -14.43 2.24
N MET A 98 13.86 -14.99 3.28
CA MET A 98 13.89 -14.31 4.60
C MET A 98 14.93 -13.19 4.63
N ASP A 99 14.51 -11.91 4.76
CA ASP A 99 15.20 -10.84 5.53
C ASP A 99 14.54 -9.43 5.42
N THR A 100 13.85 -9.08 4.32
CA THR A 100 13.28 -7.73 4.12
C THR A 100 11.74 -7.70 4.02
N CYS A 101 11.05 -6.96 4.89
CA CYS A 101 9.57 -6.85 4.87
C CYS A 101 9.09 -5.53 4.24
N LEU A 102 7.97 -5.51 3.53
CA LEU A 102 7.37 -4.26 3.04
C LEU A 102 6.33 -3.72 4.02
N ARG A 103 6.34 -2.41 4.25
CA ARG A 103 5.32 -1.72 5.06
C ARG A 103 4.70 -0.57 4.28
N ARG A 104 3.40 -0.37 4.50
CA ARG A 104 2.67 0.81 4.06
C ARG A 104 2.80 1.92 5.11
N ILE A 105 3.23 3.10 4.70
CA ILE A 105 3.21 4.31 5.53
C ILE A 105 2.23 5.29 4.91
N SER A 106 1.27 5.74 5.72
CA SER A 106 0.29 6.74 5.32
C SER A 106 0.73 8.15 5.70
N GLY A 107 0.75 9.04 4.71
CA GLY A 107 1.01 10.46 4.89
C GLY A 107 -0.28 11.26 4.79
N LEU A 108 -0.65 11.96 5.86
CA LEU A 108 -1.77 12.90 5.85
C LEU A 108 -1.37 14.14 5.04
N SER A 109 -1.98 14.32 3.88
CA SER A 109 -1.85 15.56 3.12
C SER A 109 -2.91 16.52 3.62
N SER A 110 -2.51 17.52 4.41
CA SER A 110 -3.43 18.59 4.78
C SER A 110 -3.74 19.43 3.53
N ALA A 111 -4.90 19.20 2.92
CA ALA A 111 -5.40 20.09 1.88
C ALA A 111 -5.56 21.52 2.46
N PRO A 112 -5.20 22.57 1.70
CA PRO A 112 -5.43 23.94 2.13
C PRO A 112 -6.94 24.18 2.25
N ARG A 113 -7.36 24.64 3.42
CA ARG A 113 -8.73 25.15 3.63
C ARG A 113 -8.85 26.44 2.81
N ASN A 114 -9.68 26.44 1.77
CA ASN A 114 -10.20 27.66 1.17
C ASN A 114 -11.28 28.25 2.09
#